data_AF-A0A8J2MA58-F1
#
_entry.id   AF-A0A8J2MA58-F1
#
_cell.length_a   1.000
_cell.length_b   1.000
_cell.length_c   1.000
_cell.angle_alpha   90.00
_cell.angle_beta   90.00
_cell.angle_gamma   90.00
#
_symmetry.space_group_name_H-M   'P 1'
#
loop_
_entity.id
_entity.type
_entity.pdbx_description
1 polymer ?
#
loop_
_entity_poly.entity_id
_entity_poly.type
_entity_poly.pdbx_seq_one_letter_code
_entity_poly.pdbx_strand_id
1 'polypeptide(L)'
;MDVNLNPDLITEAWRSIRMRVPLDQCMNVDAKSMKELFSVLEELNRLSKQDDPNSVLECSNFSELNKQHMIRLWRAKADDDDIKWGIDVVVANSNIRKSLHPKVWLVVDGQEIEMNLEMFAKLRFEVSRALSRIDRYS
;
A
#
# COMPACT_ATOMS: atom_id res chain seq x y z
N MET A 1 -14.01 -29.79 -1.02
CA MET A 1 -13.43 -29.59 -2.36
C MET A 1 -12.96 -28.17 -2.39
N ASP A 2 -11.67 -27.98 -2.63
CA ASP A 2 -11.07 -26.65 -2.60
C ASP A 2 -11.53 -25.85 -3.83
N VAL A 3 -11.85 -24.58 -3.61
CA VAL A 3 -12.28 -23.66 -4.66
C VAL A 3 -11.05 -23.27 -5.47
N ASN A 4 -11.04 -23.68 -6.74
CA ASN A 4 -9.98 -23.34 -7.68
C ASN A 4 -10.50 -22.30 -8.67
N LEU A 5 -9.90 -21.11 -8.66
CA LEU A 5 -10.32 -19.98 -9.49
C LEU A 5 -9.23 -19.62 -10.49
N ASN A 6 -9.62 -19.00 -11.60
CA ASN A 6 -8.65 -18.45 -12.54
C ASN A 6 -7.79 -17.37 -11.83
N PRO A 7 -6.45 -17.46 -11.86
CA PRO A 7 -5.56 -16.42 -11.33
C PRO A 7 -5.83 -15.01 -11.89
N ASP A 8 -6.29 -14.89 -13.13
CA ASP A 8 -6.65 -13.60 -13.74
C ASP A 8 -7.82 -12.94 -13.01
N LEU A 9 -8.82 -13.72 -12.61
CA LEU A 9 -9.95 -13.26 -11.84
C LEU A 9 -9.51 -12.73 -10.46
N ILE A 10 -8.63 -13.46 -9.78
CA ILE A 10 -8.09 -13.06 -8.47
C ILE A 10 -7.33 -11.74 -8.62
N THR A 11 -6.56 -11.59 -9.70
CA THR A 11 -5.80 -10.37 -10.00
C THR A 11 -6.73 -9.19 -10.25
N GLU A 12 -7.80 -9.37 -11.00
CA GLU A 12 -8.76 -8.30 -11.29
C GLU A 12 -9.58 -7.93 -10.05
N ALA A 13 -10.01 -8.91 -9.23
CA ALA A 13 -10.67 -8.66 -7.95
C ALA A 13 -9.75 -7.89 -6.98
N TRP A 14 -8.46 -8.25 -6.94
CA TRP A 14 -7.46 -7.52 -6.15
C TRP A 14 -7.29 -6.08 -6.63
N ARG A 15 -7.22 -5.85 -7.94
CA ARG A 15 -7.16 -4.51 -8.53
C ARG A 15 -8.42 -3.70 -8.19
N SER A 16 -9.60 -4.32 -8.32
CA SER A 16 -10.89 -3.71 -7.97
C SER A 16 -10.90 -3.21 -6.53
N ILE A 17 -10.44 -4.02 -5.58
CA ILE A 17 -10.33 -3.65 -4.15
C ILE A 17 -9.32 -2.51 -3.94
N ARG A 18 -8.11 -2.60 -4.51
CA ARG A 18 -7.07 -1.57 -4.34
C ARG A 18 -7.50 -0.22 -4.92
N MET A 19 -8.09 -0.24 -6.11
CA MET A 19 -8.46 0.97 -6.86
C MET A 19 -9.87 1.47 -6.54
N ARG A 20 -10.65 0.73 -5.75
CA ARG A 20 -12.08 0.96 -5.48
C ARG A 20 -12.92 1.10 -6.77
N VAL A 21 -12.58 0.31 -7.79
CA VAL A 21 -13.28 0.28 -9.08
C VAL A 21 -14.17 -0.96 -9.11
N PRO A 22 -15.41 -0.90 -9.62
CA PRO A 22 -16.27 -2.08 -9.74
C PRO A 22 -15.63 -3.16 -10.61
N LEU A 23 -15.72 -4.42 -10.19
CA LEU A 23 -15.34 -5.55 -11.02
C LEU A 23 -16.39 -5.78 -12.11
N ASP A 24 -15.95 -5.92 -13.36
CA ASP A 24 -16.85 -6.17 -14.47
C ASP A 24 -17.52 -7.56 -14.33
N GLN A 25 -18.85 -7.60 -14.39
CA GLN A 25 -19.67 -8.77 -13.98
C GLN A 25 -19.61 -9.96 -14.95
N CYS A 26 -18.73 -9.95 -15.95
CA CYS A 26 -18.69 -10.97 -17.01
C CYS A 26 -18.04 -12.30 -16.63
N MET A 27 -17.85 -12.58 -15.34
CA MET A 27 -17.13 -13.78 -14.88
C MET A 27 -18.11 -14.85 -14.42
N ASN A 28 -18.11 -16.00 -15.10
CA ASN A 28 -18.89 -17.19 -14.77
C ASN A 28 -18.35 -17.90 -13.51
N VAL A 29 -18.46 -17.25 -12.36
CA VAL A 29 -18.12 -17.82 -11.04
C VAL A 29 -19.34 -17.73 -10.14
N ASP A 30 -19.53 -18.74 -9.29
CA ASP A 30 -20.65 -18.75 -8.37
C ASP A 30 -20.54 -17.60 -7.35
N ALA A 31 -21.70 -17.03 -6.99
CA ALA A 31 -21.76 -15.84 -6.14
C ALA A 31 -21.15 -16.06 -4.74
N LYS A 32 -21.12 -17.31 -4.26
CA LYS A 32 -20.57 -17.64 -2.93
C LYS A 32 -19.05 -17.56 -2.96
N SER A 33 -18.40 -18.20 -3.93
CA SER A 33 -16.95 -18.13 -4.14
C SER A 33 -16.48 -16.70 -4.41
N MET A 34 -17.24 -15.92 -5.18
CA MET A 34 -16.94 -14.49 -5.40
C MET A 34 -17.01 -13.67 -4.11
N LYS A 35 -18.05 -13.88 -3.30
CA LYS A 35 -18.17 -13.17 -2.01
C LYS A 35 -17.03 -13.54 -1.05
N GLU A 36 -16.67 -14.81 -0.97
CA GLU A 36 -15.53 -15.28 -0.18
C GLU A 36 -14.21 -14.67 -0.67
N LEU A 37 -14.02 -14.61 -2.00
CA LEU A 37 -12.83 -14.01 -2.61
C LEU A 37 -12.70 -12.53 -2.22
N PHE A 38 -13.75 -11.73 -2.37
CA PHE A 38 -13.71 -10.32 -2.00
C PHE A 38 -13.44 -10.12 -0.51
N SER A 39 -14.08 -10.91 0.36
CA SER A 39 -13.85 -10.85 1.81
C SER A 39 -12.39 -11.11 2.17
N VAL A 40 -11.80 -12.19 1.63
CA VAL A 40 -10.41 -12.57 1.89
C VAL A 40 -9.44 -11.53 1.35
N LEU A 41 -9.65 -11.06 0.12
CA LEU A 41 -8.79 -10.04 -0.49
C LEU A 41 -8.89 -8.68 0.21
N GLU A 42 -10.06 -8.31 0.73
CA GLU A 42 -10.22 -7.09 1.54
C GLU A 42 -9.44 -7.19 2.87
N GLU A 43 -9.51 -8.34 3.54
CA GLU A 43 -8.74 -8.58 4.76
C GLU A 43 -7.24 -8.55 4.49
N LEU A 44 -6.78 -9.23 3.44
CA LEU A 44 -5.39 -9.17 3.00
C LEU A 44 -4.98 -7.72 2.67
N ASN A 45 -5.84 -6.94 2.02
CA ASN A 45 -5.53 -5.54 1.71
C ASN A 45 -5.47 -4.64 2.97
N ARG A 46 -6.04 -5.04 4.11
CA ARG A 46 -5.90 -4.31 5.39
C ARG A 46 -4.61 -4.63 6.12
N LEU A 47 -3.99 -5.78 5.85
CA LEU A 47 -2.74 -6.17 6.48
C LEU A 47 -1.59 -5.24 6.08
N SER A 48 -0.76 -4.91 7.07
CA SER A 48 0.52 -4.22 6.94
C SER A 48 1.63 -5.21 6.62
N LYS A 49 2.80 -4.73 6.17
CA LYS A 49 3.96 -5.59 5.85
C LYS A 49 4.43 -6.48 7.00
N GLN A 50 4.11 -6.12 8.24
CA GLN A 50 4.55 -6.82 9.44
C GLN A 50 3.62 -7.97 9.84
N ASP A 51 2.41 -8.00 9.27
CA ASP A 51 1.41 -9.02 9.56
C ASP A 51 1.67 -10.30 8.74
N ASP A 52 1.20 -11.45 9.25
CA ASP A 52 1.28 -12.72 8.54
C ASP A 52 0.04 -12.95 7.65
N PRO A 53 0.17 -12.88 6.31
CA PRO A 53 -0.95 -13.10 5.40
C PRO A 53 -1.47 -14.54 5.39
N ASN A 54 -0.69 -15.51 5.87
CA ASN A 54 -1.13 -16.91 5.90
C ASN A 54 -2.28 -17.11 6.88
N SER A 55 -2.31 -16.36 7.98
CA SER A 55 -3.38 -16.43 8.99
C SER A 55 -4.78 -16.19 8.39
N VAL A 56 -4.90 -15.29 7.42
CA VAL A 56 -6.17 -15.01 6.70
C VAL A 56 -6.52 -16.14 5.72
N LEU A 57 -5.50 -16.75 5.10
CA LEU A 57 -5.68 -17.74 4.06
C LEU A 57 -5.91 -19.16 4.59
N GLU A 58 -5.42 -19.49 5.79
CA GLU A 58 -5.65 -20.78 6.46
C GLU A 58 -7.14 -21.07 6.66
N CYS A 59 -7.93 -20.04 6.96
CA CYS A 59 -9.38 -20.15 7.15
C CYS A 59 -10.19 -20.21 5.83
N SER A 60 -9.55 -20.03 4.68
CA SER A 60 -10.23 -19.98 3.37
C SER A 60 -10.24 -21.34 2.65
N ASN A 61 -11.30 -21.61 1.89
CA ASN A 61 -11.47 -22.85 1.13
C ASN A 61 -10.79 -22.83 -0.25
N PHE A 62 -9.91 -21.85 -0.53
CA PHE A 62 -9.24 -21.76 -1.83
C PHE A 62 -8.16 -22.82 -2.00
N SER A 63 -7.88 -23.18 -3.25
CA SER A 63 -6.75 -24.06 -3.57
C SER A 63 -5.41 -23.44 -3.11
N GLU A 64 -4.42 -24.29 -2.81
CA GLU A 64 -3.10 -23.82 -2.40
C GLU A 64 -2.44 -22.91 -3.46
N LEU A 65 -2.66 -23.21 -4.75
CA LEU A 65 -2.20 -22.35 -5.86
C LEU A 65 -2.84 -20.96 -5.82
N ASN A 66 -4.15 -20.89 -5.54
CA ASN A 66 -4.84 -19.62 -5.37
C ASN A 66 -4.29 -18.84 -4.18
N LYS A 67 -4.09 -19.50 -3.03
CA LYS A 67 -3.51 -18.89 -1.82
C LYS A 67 -2.13 -18.31 -2.12
N GLN A 68 -1.26 -19.06 -2.79
CA GLN A 68 0.06 -18.59 -3.21
C GLN A 68 -0.01 -17.37 -4.14
N HIS A 69 -0.97 -17.34 -5.07
CA HIS A 69 -1.19 -16.19 -5.93
C HIS A 69 -1.63 -14.95 -5.16
N MET A 70 -2.56 -15.10 -4.21
CA MET A 70 -3.01 -14.00 -3.34
C MET A 70 -1.85 -13.45 -2.48
N ILE A 71 -0.99 -14.32 -1.94
CA ILE A 71 0.22 -13.90 -1.19
C ILE A 71 1.16 -13.08 -2.08
N ARG A 72 1.36 -13.48 -3.34
CA ARG A 72 2.19 -12.72 -4.28
C ARG A 72 1.62 -11.33 -4.53
N LEU A 73 0.31 -11.21 -4.73
CA LEU A 73 -0.38 -9.93 -4.92
C LEU A 73 -0.26 -9.03 -3.68
N TRP A 74 -0.36 -9.61 -2.49
CA TRP A 74 -0.17 -8.89 -1.22
C TRP A 74 1.27 -8.40 -1.04
N ARG A 75 2.27 -9.25 -1.32
CA ARG A 75 3.69 -8.84 -1.27
C ARG A 75 4.00 -7.71 -2.24
N ALA A 76 3.45 -7.77 -3.46
CA ALA A 76 3.62 -6.70 -4.43
C ALA A 76 2.99 -5.38 -3.96
N LYS A 77 1.84 -5.42 -3.29
CA LYS A 77 1.24 -4.25 -2.64
C LYS A 77 2.16 -3.69 -1.55
N ALA A 78 2.70 -4.55 -0.69
CA ALA A 78 3.68 -4.13 0.30
C ALA A 78 4.82 -3.35 -0.38
N ASP A 79 5.46 -3.90 -1.41
CA ASP A 79 6.58 -3.20 -2.07
C ASP A 79 6.20 -1.86 -2.72
N ASP A 80 4.94 -1.68 -3.15
CA ASP A 80 4.41 -0.38 -3.62
C ASP A 80 4.22 0.64 -2.47
N ASP A 81 3.84 0.17 -1.28
CA ASP A 81 3.48 1.00 -0.11
C ASP A 81 4.70 1.47 0.71
N ASP A 82 5.93 1.18 0.28
CA ASP A 82 7.11 1.76 0.93
C ASP A 82 7.07 3.29 0.80
N ILE A 83 7.19 3.97 1.94
CA ILE A 83 7.31 5.43 2.00
C ILE A 83 8.60 5.82 1.26
N LYS A 84 8.43 6.29 0.01
CA LYS A 84 9.53 6.78 -0.81
C LYS A 84 9.84 8.22 -0.39
N TRP A 85 11.05 8.43 0.11
CA TRP A 85 11.55 9.77 0.41
C TRP A 85 13.04 9.85 0.08
N GLY A 86 13.53 11.08 -0.10
CA GLY A 86 14.93 11.32 -0.40
C GLY A 86 15.32 12.78 -0.21
N ILE A 87 16.62 13.03 -0.41
CA ILE A 87 17.21 14.35 -0.32
C ILE A 87 18.02 14.59 -1.60
N ASP A 88 17.58 15.58 -2.37
CA ASP A 88 18.32 16.09 -3.50
C ASP A 88 19.15 17.30 -3.08
N VAL A 89 20.20 17.60 -3.86
CA VAL A 89 20.99 18.81 -3.70
C VAL A 89 20.86 19.63 -4.97
N VAL A 90 20.17 20.77 -4.88
CA VAL A 90 19.96 21.67 -6.01
C VAL A 90 20.93 22.86 -5.93
N VAL A 91 21.43 23.30 -7.08
CA VAL A 91 22.24 24.52 -7.16
C VAL A 91 21.29 25.72 -7.21
N ALA A 92 21.28 26.54 -6.16
CA ALA A 92 20.59 27.81 -6.22
C ALA A 92 21.36 28.75 -7.14
N ASN A 93 20.65 29.26 -8.15
CA ASN A 93 21.17 30.26 -9.05
C ASN A 93 20.81 31.65 -8.50
N SER A 94 21.55 32.09 -7.48
CA SER A 94 21.52 33.51 -7.12
C SER A 94 22.44 34.27 -8.09
N ASN A 95 22.04 35.48 -8.52
CA ASN A 95 22.79 36.31 -9.47
C ASN A 95 24.25 36.65 -9.04
N ILE A 96 24.63 36.29 -7.81
CA ILE A 96 25.89 36.72 -7.18
C ILE A 96 26.77 35.51 -6.80
N ARG A 97 26.19 34.37 -6.39
CA ARG A 97 26.94 33.13 -6.06
C ARG A 97 26.10 31.87 -6.30
N LYS A 98 26.74 30.80 -6.81
CA LYS A 98 26.15 29.46 -6.82
C LYS A 98 26.30 28.84 -5.42
N SER A 99 25.19 28.43 -4.82
CA SER A 99 25.17 27.72 -3.53
C SER A 99 24.41 26.40 -3.67
N LEU A 100 24.79 25.40 -2.89
CA LEU A 100 24.06 24.12 -2.83
C LEU A 100 22.97 24.21 -1.78
N HIS A 101 21.75 23.84 -2.16
CA HIS A 101 20.59 23.81 -1.27
C HIS A 101 19.99 22.41 -1.25
N PRO A 102 19.92 21.76 -0.08
CA PRO A 102 19.23 20.49 0.07
C PRO A 102 17.71 20.69 -0.08
N LYS A 103 17.10 19.74 -0.80
CA LYS A 103 15.66 19.68 -1.07
C LYS A 103 15.19 18.28 -0.70
N VAL A 104 14.19 18.18 0.16
CA VAL A 104 13.65 16.89 0.60
C VAL A 104 12.39 16.62 -0.20
N TRP A 105 12.23 15.39 -0.69
CA TRP A 105 11.00 14.93 -1.32
C TRP A 105 10.43 13.73 -0.56
N LEU A 106 9.12 13.64 -0.51
CA LEU A 106 8.38 12.59 0.19
C LEU A 106 7.13 12.24 -0.63
N VAL A 107 6.91 10.95 -0.90
CA VAL A 107 5.70 10.47 -1.56
C VAL A 107 4.66 10.11 -0.50
N VAL A 108 3.49 10.76 -0.57
CA VAL A 108 2.33 10.47 0.27
C VAL A 108 1.13 10.26 -0.65
N ASP A 109 0.44 9.12 -0.53
CA ASP A 109 -0.72 8.75 -1.38
C ASP A 109 -0.45 8.88 -2.89
N GLY A 110 0.77 8.54 -3.32
CA GLY A 110 1.21 8.64 -4.72
C GLY A 110 1.49 10.06 -5.20
N GLN A 111 1.36 11.08 -4.35
CA GLN A 111 1.76 12.45 -4.63
C GLN A 111 3.14 12.74 -4.06
N GLU A 112 4.03 13.26 -4.89
CA GLU A 112 5.36 13.72 -4.46
C GLU A 112 5.26 15.14 -3.90
N ILE A 113 5.65 15.30 -2.64
CA ILE A 113 5.69 16.57 -1.94
C ILE A 113 7.16 16.98 -1.81
N GLU A 114 7.49 18.11 -2.41
CA GLU A 114 8.81 18.73 -2.30
C GLU A 114 8.84 19.78 -1.19
N MET A 115 9.89 19.76 -0.37
CA MET A 115 10.03 20.68 0.75
C MET A 115 11.49 21.06 1.00
N ASN A 116 11.68 22.27 1.53
CA ASN A 116 12.99 22.68 2.03
C ASN A 116 13.24 22.07 3.43
N LEU A 117 14.48 22.18 3.91
CA LEU A 117 14.87 21.63 5.22
C LEU A 117 14.04 22.19 6.39
N GLU A 118 13.70 23.47 6.36
CA GLU A 118 12.94 24.11 7.45
C GLU A 118 11.53 23.52 7.57
N MET A 119 10.86 23.37 6.43
CA MET A 119 9.53 22.77 6.35
C MET A 119 9.56 21.29 6.76
N PHE A 120 10.58 20.54 6.32
CA PHE A 120 10.77 19.14 6.72
C PHE A 120 11.02 18.98 8.23
N ALA A 121 11.86 19.84 8.82
CA ALA A 121 12.11 19.84 10.26
C ALA A 121 10.82 20.12 11.05
N LYS A 122 9.99 21.06 10.59
CA LYS A 122 8.70 21.37 11.19
C LYS A 122 7.73 20.19 11.09
N LEU A 123 7.66 19.53 9.94
CA LEU A 123 6.83 18.33 9.75
C LEU A 123 7.22 17.23 10.75
N ARG A 124 8.52 16.91 10.85
CA ARG A 124 9.04 15.91 11.78
C ARG A 124 8.68 16.23 13.23
N PHE A 125 8.79 17.51 13.62
CA PHE A 125 8.43 17.95 14.97
C PHE A 125 6.94 17.75 15.27
N GLU A 126 6.05 18.20 14.38
CA GLU A 126 4.61 18.07 14.59
C GLU A 126 4.14 16.61 14.57
N VAL A 127 4.72 15.77 13.71
CA VAL A 127 4.43 14.31 13.71
C VAL A 127 4.84 13.67 15.03
N SER A 128 6.05 13.94 15.53
CA SER A 128 6.52 13.44 16.82
C SER A 128 5.61 13.88 17.98
N ARG A 129 5.17 15.15 17.95
CA ARG A 129 4.23 15.71 18.92
C ARG A 129 2.86 15.03 18.86
N ALA A 130 2.36 14.73 17.67
CA ALA A 130 1.09 14.03 17.47
C ALA A 130 1.17 12.59 18.00
N LEU A 131 2.22 11.85 17.65
CA LEU A 131 2.46 10.49 18.16
C LEU A 131 2.54 10.46 19.68
N SER A 132 3.29 11.39 20.28
CA SER A 132 3.40 11.52 21.74
C SER A 132 2.06 11.80 22.44
N ARG A 133 1.09 12.40 21.74
CA ARG A 133 -0.26 12.59 22.27
C ARG A 133 -1.05 11.29 22.20
N ILE A 134 -0.98 10.58 21.09
CA ILE A 134 -1.68 9.31 20.89
C ILE A 134 -1.25 8.30 21.97
N ASP A 135 0.05 8.16 22.20
CA ASP A 135 0.60 7.25 23.23
C ASP A 135 0.16 7.58 24.66
N ARG A 136 -0.17 8.85 24.94
CA ARG A 136 -0.67 9.25 26.27
C ARG A 136 -2.14 8.89 26.49
N TYR A 137 -2.89 8.61 25.42
CA TYR A 137 -4.31 8.29 25.47
C TYR A 137 -4.61 6.81 25.14
N SER A 138 -3.57 5.99 24.84
CA SER A 138 -3.67 4.52 24.76
C SER A 138 -3.39 3.86 26.09
#